data_AF-A0A662GUA6-F1
#
_entry.id   AF-A0A662GUA6-F1
#
_cell.length_a   1.000
_cell.length_b   1.000
_cell.length_c   1.000
_cell.angle_alpha   90.00
_cell.angle_beta   90.00
_cell.angle_gamma   90.00
#
_symmetry.space_group_name_H-M   'P 1'
#
loop_
_entity.id
_entity.type
_entity.pdbx_description
1 polymer ?
#
loop_
_entity_poly.entity_id
_entity_poly.type
_entity_poly.pdbx_seq_one_letter_code
_entity_poly.pdbx_strand_id
1 'polypeptide(L)' 'MDERFEIVRVRAREVLDSRGNPTVEVDVATRGGFGRAAVPAG' A
#
# COMPACT_ATOMS: atom_id res chain seq x y z
N MET A 1 -4.01 -24.14 9.27
CA MET A 1 -4.24 -23.05 8.29
C MET A 1 -3.01 -22.16 8.34
N ASP A 2 -2.46 -21.75 7.18
CA ASP A 2 -1.21 -20.97 7.16
C ASP A 2 -1.50 -19.50 7.46
N GLU A 3 -1.07 -19.02 8.63
CA GLU A 3 -1.29 -17.64 9.08
C GLU A 3 -0.39 -16.61 8.36
N ARG A 4 0.58 -17.04 7.54
CA ARG A 4 1.50 -16.12 6.83
C ARG A 4 0.78 -15.12 5.92
N PHE A 5 -0.39 -15.47 5.41
CA PHE A 5 -1.18 -14.62 4.52
C PHE A 5 -2.22 -13.74 5.25
N GLU A 6 -2.35 -13.85 6.57
CA GLU A 6 -3.22 -12.97 7.35
C GLU A 6 -2.70 -11.53 7.30
N ILE A 7 -3.56 -10.59 6.90
CA ILE A 7 -3.25 -9.15 6.87
C ILE A 7 -3.29 -8.62 8.30
N VAL A 8 -2.17 -8.06 8.76
CA VAL A 8 -2.02 -7.51 10.11
C VAL A 8 -2.03 -5.99 10.14
N ARG A 9 -1.76 -5.34 9.00
CA ARG A 9 -1.76 -3.88 8.90
C ARG A 9 -2.04 -3.39 7.48
N VAL A 10 -2.83 -2.32 7.38
CA VAL A 10 -3.00 -1.51 6.16
C VAL A 10 -2.83 -0.04 6.54
N ARG A 11 -2.02 0.70 5.77
CA ARG A 11 -1.85 2.16 5.95
C ARG A 11 -1.82 2.87 4.61
N ALA A 12 -2.80 3.74 4.40
CA ALA A 12 -2.83 4.67 3.27
C ALA A 12 -2.15 6.01 3.61
N ARG A 13 -1.67 6.71 2.58
CA ARG A 13 -1.25 8.11 2.63
C ARG A 13 -1.44 8.78 1.28
N GLU A 14 -1.55 10.10 1.32
CA GLU A 14 -1.45 10.95 0.13
C GLU A 14 0.03 11.12 -0.24
N VAL A 15 0.34 11.02 -1.53
CA VAL A 15 1.64 11.29 -2.15
C VAL A 15 1.40 12.09 -3.44
N LEU A 16 2.48 12.59 -4.07
CA LEU A 16 2.37 13.24 -5.38
C LEU A 16 2.78 12.29 -6.51
N ASP A 17 2.04 12.32 -7.62
CA ASP A 17 2.39 11.62 -8.85
C ASP A 17 3.56 12.33 -9.60
N SER A 18 3.94 11.79 -10.77
CA SER A 18 5.00 12.40 -11.60
C SER A 18 4.68 13.79 -12.16
N ARG A 19 3.41 14.21 -12.11
CA ARG A 19 2.91 15.52 -12.55
C ARG A 19 2.65 16.48 -11.37
N GLY A 20 2.92 16.06 -10.14
CA GLY A 20 2.68 16.84 -8.93
C GLY A 20 1.22 16.81 -8.44
N ASN A 21 0.38 15.92 -8.98
CA ASN A 21 -1.00 15.76 -8.53
C ASN A 21 -1.07 14.82 -7.33
N PRO A 22 -1.93 15.11 -6.33
CA PRO A 22 -2.20 14.18 -5.24
C PRO A 22 -2.70 12.81 -5.74
N THR A 23 -2.12 11.74 -5.22
CA THR A 23 -2.54 10.34 -5.42
C THR A 23 -2.36 9.53 -4.13
N VAL A 24 -2.79 8.26 -4.14
CA VAL A 24 -2.79 7.38 -2.97
C VAL A 24 -1.68 6.33 -3.07
N GLU A 25 -0.92 6.18 -1.98
CA GLU A 25 0.00 5.07 -1.74
C GLU A 25 -0.48 4.26 -0.53
N VAL A 26 -0.39 2.92 -0.63
CA VAL A 26 -0.78 1.99 0.45
C VAL A 26 0.34 1.03 0.79
N ASP A 27 0.61 0.92 2.10
CA ASP A 27 1.40 -0.14 2.72
C ASP A 27 0.47 -1.26 3.23
N VAL A 28 0.77 -2.51 2.88
CA VAL A 28 0.11 -3.71 3.42
C VAL A 28 1.16 -4.62 4.05
N ALA A 29 0.91 -5.07 5.28
CA ALA A 29 1.72 -6.08 5.94
C ALA A 29 0.86 -7.30 6.29
N THR A 30 1.39 -8.49 6.01
CA THR A 30 0.88 -9.77 6.51
C THR A 30 1.86 -10.31 7.56
N ARG A 31 1.53 -11.45 8.20
CA ARG A 31 2.51 -12.14 9.07
C ARG A 31 3.73 -12.65 8.30
N GLY A 32 3.62 -12.83 6.98
CA GLY A 32 4.66 -13.40 6.13
C GLY A 32 5.32 -12.42 5.16
N GLY A 33 4.88 -11.16 5.07
CA GLY A 33 5.43 -10.24 4.08
C GLY A 33 4.91 -8.81 4.13
N PHE A 34 5.47 -7.99 3.25
CA PHE A 34 5.17 -6.57 3.10
C PHE A 34 5.03 -6.21 1.62
N GLY A 35 4.07 -5.34 1.30
CA GLY A 35 3.87 -4.78 -0.03
C GLY A 35 3.52 -3.30 0.05
N ARG A 36 4.02 -2.54 -0.93
CA ARG A 36 3.70 -1.12 -1.14
C ARG A 36 3.34 -0.89 -2.60
N ALA A 37 2.28 -0.13 -2.83
CA ALA A 37 1.90 0.30 -4.17
C ALA A 37 1.30 1.71 -4.15
N ALA A 38 1.58 2.48 -5.20
CA ALA A 38 0.94 3.75 -5.50
C ALA A 38 0.04 3.59 -6.74
N VAL A 39 -1.14 4.21 -6.70
CA VAL A 39 -2.08 4.21 -7.82
C VAL A 39 -1.72 5.35 -8.78
N PRO A 40 -1.72 5.15 -10.11
CA PRO A 40 -1.53 6.26 -11.05
C PRO A 40 -2.70 7.25 -10.99
N ALA A 41 -2.41 8.54 -11.13
CA ALA A 41 -3.46 9.55 -11.30
C ALA A 41 -3.91 9.59 -12.77
N GLY A 42 -5.22 9.53 -13.01
CA GLY A 42 -5.85 9.78 -14.31
C GLY A 42 -6.00 11.27 -14.55
#